data_AF-A0A7S0CML8-F1
#
_entry.id   AF-A0A7S0CML8-F1
#
_cell.length_a   1.000
_cell.length_b   1.000
_cell.length_c   1.000
_cell.angle_alpha   90.00
_cell.angle_beta   90.00
_cell.angle_gamma   90.00
#
_symmetry.space_group_name_H-M   'P 1'
#
loop_
_entity.id
_entity.type
_entity.pdbx_description
1 polymer ?
#
loop_
_entity_poly.entity_id
_entity_poly.type
_entity_poly.pdbx_seq_one_letter_code
_entity_poly.pdbx_strand_id
1 'polypeptide(L)'
;LVLNSPKIIELFKDMSGIMKVRSLQESLTSLRSFFDDTPLDSEDSSISGNSVEFNKLEIREYARVLGDNPSCSSGPPVSIGWEHSPEDVVISIDEYEERNPYKRSPQELVLPRKTREQMCRDGGSSRSDVVRATKYVTLYKK
;
A
#
# COMPACT_ATOMS: atom_id res chain seq x y z
N LEU A 1 8.67 -21.10 -45.17
CA LEU A 1 8.74 -19.64 -44.90
C LEU A 1 9.92 -19.43 -43.96
N VAL A 2 11.02 -18.97 -44.54
CA VAL A 2 12.36 -19.01 -43.95
C VAL A 2 12.52 -17.87 -42.96
N LEU A 3 12.54 -18.19 -41.66
CA LEU A 3 12.79 -17.26 -40.55
C LEU A 3 14.29 -16.92 -40.44
N ASN A 4 14.92 -16.48 -41.52
CA ASN A 4 16.36 -16.22 -41.57
C ASN A 4 16.66 -14.85 -42.21
N SER A 5 15.83 -13.86 -41.93
CA SER A 5 16.12 -12.47 -42.25
C SER A 5 17.00 -11.85 -41.14
N PRO A 6 18.16 -11.27 -41.45
CA PRO A 6 19.09 -10.71 -40.46
C PRO A 6 18.46 -9.63 -39.56
N LYS A 7 17.40 -8.96 -40.04
CA LYS A 7 16.62 -7.97 -39.27
C LYS A 7 15.92 -8.54 -38.03
N ILE A 8 15.46 -9.80 -38.06
CA ILE A 8 14.81 -10.44 -36.91
C ILE A 8 15.86 -10.77 -35.85
N ILE A 9 17.03 -11.23 -36.25
CA ILE A 9 18.12 -11.59 -35.33
C ILE A 9 18.66 -10.35 -34.61
N GLU A 10 18.73 -9.19 -35.28
CA GLU A 10 19.07 -7.92 -34.63
C GLU A 10 18.00 -7.43 -33.65
N LEU A 11 16.71 -7.61 -33.96
CA LEU A 11 15.60 -7.27 -33.05
C LEU A 11 15.60 -8.09 -31.75
N PHE A 12 16.12 -9.32 -31.76
CA PHE A 12 16.24 -10.16 -30.56
C PHE A 12 17.57 -9.99 -29.82
N LYS A 13 18.56 -9.34 -30.42
CA LYS A 13 19.88 -9.10 -29.80
C LYS A 13 19.80 -8.12 -28.64
N ASP A 14 18.77 -7.28 -28.64
CA ASP A 14 18.54 -6.22 -27.64
C ASP A 14 17.48 -6.60 -26.59
N MET A 15 16.83 -7.77 -26.72
CA MET A 15 15.94 -8.27 -25.69
C MET A 15 16.72 -9.12 -24.71
N SER A 16 17.39 -8.49 -23.75
CA SER A 16 17.88 -9.21 -22.58
C SER A 16 16.68 -9.90 -21.94
N GLY A 17 16.68 -11.24 -21.87
CA GLY A 17 15.62 -11.97 -21.21
C GLY A 17 15.39 -11.46 -19.79
N ILE A 18 14.15 -11.50 -19.31
CA ILE A 18 13.78 -11.11 -17.94
C ILE A 18 14.57 -11.85 -16.85
N MET A 19 15.19 -12.98 -17.19
CA MET A 19 16.08 -13.74 -16.34
C MET A 19 17.52 -13.55 -16.81
N LYS A 20 18.31 -12.77 -16.06
CA LYS A 20 19.74 -12.59 -16.29
C LYS A 20 20.51 -13.45 -15.31
N VAL A 21 21.17 -14.49 -15.80
CA VAL A 21 22.07 -15.32 -14.99
C VAL A 21 23.42 -14.63 -14.92
N ARG A 22 23.86 -14.26 -13.71
CA ARG A 22 25.19 -13.66 -13.52
C ARG A 22 26.26 -14.70 -13.80
N SER A 23 27.35 -14.30 -14.45
CA SER A 23 28.54 -15.13 -14.48
C SER A 23 29.16 -15.26 -13.07
N LEU A 24 29.98 -16.29 -12.87
CA LEU A 24 30.70 -16.48 -11.60
C LEU A 24 31.58 -15.25 -11.28
N GLN A 25 32.17 -14.64 -12.32
CA GLN A 25 32.96 -13.43 -12.20
C GLN A 25 32.11 -12.22 -11.78
N GLU A 26 30.94 -12.02 -12.38
CA GLU A 26 29.98 -10.96 -11.96
C GLU A 26 29.51 -11.12 -10.52
N SER A 27 29.40 -12.36 -10.04
CA SER A 27 28.99 -12.66 -8.66
C SER A 27 30.13 -12.38 -7.66
N LEU A 28 31.37 -12.72 -8.02
CA LEU A 28 32.56 -12.44 -7.19
C LEU A 28 32.86 -10.94 -7.08
N THR A 29 32.68 -10.18 -8.17
CA THR A 29 32.86 -8.72 -8.14
C THR A 29 31.81 -8.05 -7.25
N SER A 30 30.55 -8.52 -7.30
CA SER A 30 29.48 -8.00 -6.45
C SER A 30 29.66 -8.31 -4.98
N LEU A 31 30.32 -9.42 -4.60
CA LEU A 31 30.63 -9.76 -3.20
C LEU A 31 31.84 -8.99 -2.67
N ARG A 32 32.86 -8.75 -3.50
CA ARG A 32 34.07 -8.00 -3.08
C ARG A 32 33.76 -6.58 -2.61
N SER A 33 32.79 -5.91 -3.22
CA SER A 33 32.36 -4.58 -2.77
C SER A 33 31.61 -4.56 -1.43
N PHE A 34 31.14 -5.70 -0.93
CA PHE A 34 30.50 -5.78 0.41
C PHE A 34 31.49 -6.08 1.54
N PHE A 35 32.68 -6.61 1.23
CA PHE A 35 33.66 -7.06 2.24
C PHE A 35 34.89 -6.16 2.36
N ASP A 36 35.01 -5.13 1.53
CA ASP A 36 36.17 -4.23 1.56
C ASP A 36 35.83 -2.92 2.29
N ASP A 37 36.10 -2.91 3.59
CA ASP A 37 36.01 -1.75 4.50
C ASP A 37 37.26 -0.84 4.38
N THR A 38 37.89 -0.75 3.20
CA THR A 38 39.08 0.09 3.01
C THR A 38 38.71 1.48 2.46
N PRO A 39 39.05 2.57 3.18
CA PRO A 39 38.80 3.91 2.69
C PRO A 39 39.91 4.31 1.71
N LEU A 40 39.62 4.27 0.41
CA LEU A 40 40.50 4.78 -0.63
C LEU A 40 39.74 5.69 -1.58
N ASP A 41 40.12 6.96 -1.55
CA ASP A 41 39.70 8.04 -2.44
C ASP A 41 39.84 7.64 -3.91
N SER A 42 38.73 7.37 -4.60
CA SER A 42 38.64 7.32 -6.07
C SER A 42 37.18 7.36 -6.49
N GLU A 43 36.80 8.40 -7.26
CA GLU A 43 35.58 8.55 -8.09
C GLU A 43 34.69 7.30 -8.12
N ASP A 44 33.71 7.28 -7.20
CA ASP A 44 32.77 6.19 -7.01
C ASP A 44 31.81 6.14 -8.20
N SER A 45 32.18 5.40 -9.23
CA SER A 45 31.24 4.93 -10.25
C SER A 45 30.25 3.99 -9.56
N SER A 46 29.21 4.60 -8.98
CA SER A 46 28.16 3.93 -8.24
C SER A 46 27.69 2.73 -9.03
N ILE A 47 27.87 1.52 -8.49
CA ILE A 47 27.22 0.33 -9.00
C ILE A 47 25.73 0.61 -8.85
N SER A 48 25.08 1.02 -9.95
CA SER A 48 23.66 1.34 -9.99
C SER A 48 22.87 0.04 -9.83
N GLY A 49 22.78 -0.44 -8.58
CA GLY A 49 21.84 -1.47 -8.21
C GLY A 49 20.44 -0.97 -8.57
N ASN A 50 19.61 -1.83 -9.15
CA ASN A 50 18.22 -1.49 -9.38
C ASN A 50 17.58 -1.15 -8.03
N SER A 51 17.27 0.13 -7.82
CA SER A 51 16.52 0.58 -6.66
C SER A 51 15.03 0.48 -6.97
N VAL A 52 14.25 -0.02 -6.01
CA VAL A 52 12.79 0.00 -6.08
C VAL A 52 12.32 1.16 -5.22
N GLU A 53 11.61 2.09 -5.84
CA GLU A 53 11.05 3.25 -5.18
C GLU A 53 9.54 3.32 -5.39
N PHE A 54 8.85 3.93 -4.43
CA PHE A 54 7.44 4.25 -4.52
C PHE A 54 7.32 5.75 -4.83
N ASN A 55 6.62 6.08 -5.92
CA ASN A 55 6.55 7.45 -6.41
C ASN A 55 5.58 8.31 -5.58
N LYS A 56 4.28 8.02 -5.70
CA LYS A 56 3.20 8.84 -5.14
C LYS A 56 2.09 7.97 -4.59
N LEU A 57 1.38 8.51 -3.60
CA LEU A 57 0.19 7.90 -3.02
C LEU A 57 -1.05 8.56 -3.63
N GLU A 58 -2.01 7.73 -4.03
CA GLU A 58 -3.35 8.16 -4.46
C GLU A 58 -4.35 7.70 -3.41
N ILE A 59 -4.92 8.64 -2.65
CA ILE A 59 -5.79 8.39 -1.51
C ILE A 59 -7.24 8.64 -1.92
N ARG A 60 -8.06 7.60 -1.75
CA ARG A 60 -9.52 7.64 -2.00
C ARG A 60 -10.29 7.76 -0.70
N GLU A 61 -11.25 8.67 -0.67
CA GLU A 61 -12.14 8.86 0.47
C GLU A 61 -13.51 8.22 0.23
N TYR A 62 -13.95 7.38 1.18
CA TYR A 62 -15.25 6.69 1.10
C TYR A 62 -16.20 7.17 2.18
N ALA A 63 -17.51 7.15 1.87
CA ALA A 63 -18.54 7.49 2.83
C ALA A 63 -18.55 6.53 4.04
N ARG A 64 -18.78 7.06 5.24
CA ARG A 64 -18.94 6.26 6.47
C ARG A 64 -20.38 5.81 6.59
N VAL A 65 -20.61 4.50 6.60
CA VAL A 65 -21.95 3.90 6.61
C VAL A 65 -22.12 2.90 7.77
N LEU A 66 -23.37 2.51 8.04
CA LEU A 66 -23.66 1.44 8.99
C LEU A 66 -23.25 0.08 8.40
N GLY A 67 -22.53 -0.71 9.19
CA GLY A 67 -22.09 -2.05 8.79
C GLY A 67 -22.98 -3.18 9.31
N ASP A 68 -22.46 -4.40 9.23
CA ASP A 68 -23.12 -5.64 9.65
C ASP A 68 -22.24 -6.53 10.55
N ASN A 69 -21.04 -6.05 10.94
CA ASN A 69 -20.09 -6.82 11.73
C ASN A 69 -20.59 -7.11 13.17
N PRO A 70 -20.84 -8.40 13.53
CA PRO A 70 -21.39 -8.76 14.83
C PRO A 70 -20.39 -8.65 16.00
N SER A 71 -19.09 -8.47 15.72
CA SER A 71 -18.02 -8.41 16.73
C SER A 71 -17.98 -7.10 17.54
N CYS A 72 -18.90 -6.16 17.28
CA CYS A 72 -18.99 -4.93 18.07
C CYS A 72 -19.51 -5.23 19.48
N SER A 73 -18.72 -4.95 20.52
CA SER A 73 -19.16 -5.13 21.92
C SER A 73 -20.46 -4.37 22.23
N SER A 74 -20.60 -3.15 21.71
CA SER A 74 -21.81 -2.32 21.85
C SER A 74 -21.92 -1.25 20.75
N GLY A 75 -23.15 -0.77 20.51
CA GLY A 75 -23.45 0.26 19.52
C GLY A 75 -23.41 -0.24 18.07
N PRO A 76 -23.55 0.67 17.09
CA PRO A 76 -23.59 0.28 15.69
C PRO A 76 -22.20 -0.16 15.19
N PRO A 77 -22.15 -1.15 14.29
CA PRO A 77 -20.99 -1.37 13.42
C PRO A 77 -20.83 -0.21 12.43
N VAL A 78 -19.57 0.16 12.14
CA VAL A 78 -19.22 1.15 11.11
C VAL A 78 -18.58 0.40 9.95
N SER A 79 -18.89 0.82 8.72
CA SER A 79 -18.26 0.35 7.49
C SER A 79 -17.98 1.54 6.55
N ILE A 80 -17.28 1.27 5.46
CA ILE A 80 -17.14 2.17 4.32
C ILE A 80 -18.18 1.84 3.25
N GLY A 81 -18.67 2.86 2.55
CA GLY A 81 -19.53 2.72 1.39
C GLY A 81 -18.78 2.25 0.15
N TRP A 82 -19.51 2.02 -0.94
CA TRP A 82 -18.94 1.59 -2.22
C TRP A 82 -18.44 2.75 -3.07
N GLU A 83 -19.05 3.92 -2.91
CA GLU A 83 -18.73 5.11 -3.69
C GLU A 83 -17.63 5.91 -2.97
N HIS A 84 -16.60 6.29 -3.72
CA HIS A 84 -15.56 7.21 -3.28
C HIS A 84 -15.86 8.62 -3.78
N SER A 85 -15.32 9.62 -3.09
CA SER A 85 -15.30 10.99 -3.56
C SER A 85 -14.57 11.07 -4.91
N PRO A 86 -15.06 11.84 -5.90
CA PRO A 86 -14.36 12.01 -7.18
C PRO A 86 -13.03 12.77 -7.05
N GLU A 87 -12.81 13.44 -5.91
CA GLU A 87 -11.60 14.20 -5.62
C GLU A 87 -10.57 13.31 -4.93
N ASP A 88 -9.78 12.59 -5.72
CA ASP A 88 -8.66 11.79 -5.22
C ASP A 88 -7.51 12.70 -4.77
N VAL A 89 -6.96 12.43 -3.59
CA VAL A 89 -5.80 13.17 -3.05
C VAL A 89 -4.53 12.48 -3.50
N VAL A 90 -3.70 13.20 -4.26
CA VAL A 90 -2.39 12.72 -4.72
C VAL A 90 -1.29 13.46 -3.97
N ILE A 91 -0.47 12.73 -3.21
CA ILE A 91 0.64 13.29 -2.42
C ILE A 91 1.88 12.40 -2.54
N SER A 92 3.07 12.97 -2.29
CA SER A 92 4.30 12.17 -2.24
C SER A 92 4.32 11.29 -0.99
N ILE A 93 5.10 10.21 -1.05
CA ILE A 93 5.27 9.33 0.11
C ILE A 93 5.92 10.07 1.28
N ASP A 94 6.93 10.90 1.00
CA ASP A 94 7.63 11.69 2.01
C ASP A 94 6.68 12.64 2.75
N GLU A 95 5.82 13.35 2.00
CA GLU A 95 4.83 14.27 2.58
C GLU A 95 3.81 13.53 3.46
N TYR A 96 3.40 12.32 3.07
CA TYR A 96 2.50 11.51 3.88
C TYR A 96 3.14 11.04 5.19
N GLU A 97 4.40 10.61 5.13
CA GLU A 97 5.15 10.13 6.29
C GLU A 97 5.47 11.27 7.28
N GLU A 98 5.82 12.46 6.79
CA GLU A 98 6.01 13.65 7.63
C GLU A 98 4.74 14.02 8.42
N ARG A 99 3.55 13.86 7.81
CA ARG A 99 2.26 14.08 8.46
C ARG A 99 1.88 12.97 9.45
N ASN A 100 2.47 11.78 9.34
CA ASN A 100 2.17 10.61 10.15
C ASN A 100 3.44 10.02 10.80
N PRO A 101 4.15 10.79 11.64
CA PRO A 101 5.49 10.41 12.11
C PRO A 101 5.50 9.21 13.06
N TYR A 102 4.34 8.86 13.65
CA TYR A 102 4.24 7.80 14.66
C TYR A 102 3.25 6.71 14.24
N LYS A 103 3.64 5.46 14.47
CA LYS A 103 2.74 4.31 14.32
C LYS A 103 1.76 4.29 15.49
N ARG A 104 0.47 4.19 15.16
CA ARG A 104 -0.60 4.01 16.16
C ARG A 104 -0.42 2.68 16.91
N SER A 105 -0.58 2.73 18.22
CA SER A 105 -0.69 1.55 19.05
C SER A 105 -1.98 0.77 18.72
N PRO A 106 -2.04 -0.55 18.97
CA PRO A 106 -3.25 -1.33 18.74
C PRO A 106 -4.50 -0.77 19.42
N GLN A 107 -4.35 -0.15 20.58
CA GLN A 107 -5.43 0.48 21.34
C GLN A 107 -5.99 1.72 20.64
N GLU A 108 -5.14 2.51 19.96
CA GLU A 108 -5.55 3.69 19.18
C GLU A 108 -6.26 3.32 17.87
N LEU A 109 -6.15 2.06 17.44
CA LEU A 109 -6.90 1.54 16.30
C LEU A 109 -8.34 1.11 16.69
N VAL A 110 -8.64 1.02 18.00
CA VAL A 110 -9.97 0.66 18.48
C VAL A 110 -10.88 1.89 18.48
N LEU A 111 -11.93 1.87 17.65
CA LEU A 111 -12.94 2.92 17.64
C LEU A 111 -13.94 2.77 18.80
N PRO A 112 -14.03 3.73 19.73
CA PRO A 112 -15.01 3.69 20.81
C PRO A 112 -16.46 3.79 20.31
N ARG A 113 -17.41 3.22 21.07
CA ARG A 113 -18.85 3.24 20.78
C ARG A 113 -19.36 4.64 20.40
N LYS A 114 -19.05 5.65 21.21
CA LYS A 114 -19.50 7.03 21.00
C LYS A 114 -18.97 7.60 19.67
N THR A 115 -17.70 7.35 19.38
CA THR A 115 -17.05 7.76 18.13
C THR A 115 -17.73 7.12 16.93
N ARG A 116 -18.02 5.80 16.99
CA ARG A 116 -18.77 5.10 15.94
C ARG A 116 -20.16 5.67 15.71
N GLU A 117 -20.92 5.93 16.78
CA GLU A 117 -22.25 6.54 16.68
C GLU A 117 -22.21 7.92 16.03
N GLN A 118 -21.22 8.74 16.39
CA GLN A 118 -21.04 10.06 15.79
C GLN A 118 -20.66 9.95 14.31
N MET A 119 -19.70 9.10 13.96
CA MET A 119 -19.29 8.85 12.57
C MET A 119 -20.47 8.46 11.68
N CYS A 120 -21.36 7.57 12.15
CA CYS A 120 -22.55 7.19 11.39
C CYS A 120 -23.55 8.34 11.25
N ARG A 121 -23.74 9.16 12.30
CA ARG A 121 -24.63 10.33 12.24
C ARG A 121 -24.11 11.38 11.28
N ASP A 122 -22.81 11.66 11.32
CA ASP A 122 -22.14 12.57 10.40
C ASP A 122 -22.24 12.07 8.95
N GLY A 123 -22.27 10.74 8.76
CA GLY A 123 -22.55 10.09 7.47
C GLY A 123 -24.02 10.07 7.06
N GLY A 124 -24.92 10.76 7.77
CA GLY A 124 -26.34 10.89 7.44
C GLY A 124 -27.26 9.80 7.98
N SER A 125 -26.76 8.87 8.81
CA SER A 125 -27.60 7.83 9.40
C SER A 125 -28.54 8.40 10.46
N SER A 126 -29.83 8.08 10.37
CA SER A 126 -30.80 8.50 11.38
C SER A 126 -30.61 7.74 12.70
N ARG A 127 -31.15 8.29 13.80
CA ARG A 127 -31.15 7.59 15.10
C ARG A 127 -31.84 6.23 15.02
N SER A 128 -32.91 6.12 14.24
CA SER A 128 -33.62 4.86 14.01
C SER A 128 -32.75 3.83 13.29
N ASP A 129 -31.98 4.25 12.28
CA ASP A 129 -31.11 3.34 11.53
C ASP A 129 -29.99 2.79 12.41
N VAL A 130 -29.39 3.64 13.23
CA VAL A 130 -28.36 3.25 14.21
C VAL A 130 -28.90 2.20 15.19
N VAL A 131 -30.11 2.41 15.72
CA VAL A 131 -30.76 1.45 16.63
C VAL A 131 -31.06 0.14 15.91
N ARG A 132 -31.57 0.19 14.68
CA ARG A 132 -31.87 -0.99 13.87
C ARG A 132 -30.60 -1.82 13.61
N ALA A 133 -29.52 -1.18 13.17
CA ALA A 133 -28.25 -1.84 12.89
C ALA A 133 -27.65 -2.47 14.16
N THR A 134 -27.70 -1.76 15.29
CA THR A 134 -27.23 -2.29 16.58
C THR A 134 -28.03 -3.55 16.99
N LYS A 135 -29.36 -3.51 16.85
CA LYS A 135 -30.23 -4.66 17.14
C LYS A 135 -29.90 -5.84 16.22
N TYR A 136 -29.78 -5.58 14.92
CA TYR A 136 -29.45 -6.60 13.92
C TYR A 136 -28.17 -7.35 14.28
N VAL A 137 -27.07 -6.64 14.51
CA VAL A 137 -25.78 -7.24 14.90
C VAL A 137 -25.89 -8.04 16.20
N THR A 138 -26.65 -7.55 17.17
CA THR A 138 -26.80 -8.21 18.48
C THR A 138 -27.49 -9.58 18.34
N LEU A 139 -28.41 -9.75 17.39
CA LEU A 139 -29.08 -11.03 17.13
C LEU A 139 -28.13 -12.12 16.63
N TYR A 140 -27.04 -11.74 15.95
CA TYR A 140 -26.09 -12.69 15.34
C TYR A 140 -24.76 -12.76 16.08
N LYS A 141 -24.69 -12.23 17.31
CA LYS A 141 -23.55 -12.46 18.19
C LYS A 141 -23.52 -13.93 18.60
N LYS A 142 -22.38 -14.58 18.35
CA LYS A 142 -22.08 -15.94 18.83
C LYS A 142 -21.55 -15.87 20.26
#